data_AF-A0A524K988-F1
#
_entry.id   AF-A0A524K988-F1
#
_cell.length_a   1.000
_cell.length_b   1.000
_cell.length_c   1.000
_cell.angle_alpha   90.00
_cell.angle_beta   90.00
_cell.angle_gamma   90.00
#
_symmetry.space_group_name_H-M   'P 1'
#
loop_
_entity.id
_entity.type
_entity.pdbx_description
1 polymer ?
#
loop_
_entity_poly.entity_id
_entity_poly.type
_entity_poly.pdbx_seq_one_letter_code
_entity_poly.pdbx_strand_id
1 'polypeptide(L)'
;MYLESIIYVPFTLSMGYTEYSRFGSSVDKVYFAEIKHEPKRDADLAQDIDQFLGRMVLEDKDYDDQLTIIHDRIVRETQYDVSILTLNLELYRGNASFEAYGVFSNKKAVCSGYSRALMGLAATRGIPALYIASLQMEHAWNMVYDGEDWLY
;
A
#
# COMPACT_ATOMS: atom_id res chain seq x y z
N MET A 1 -8.84 0.10 13.54
CA MET A 1 -7.88 0.66 12.57
C MET A 1 -7.06 -0.50 12.04
N TYR A 2 -7.05 -0.73 10.72
CA TYR A 2 -6.28 -1.82 10.11
C TYR A 2 -4.87 -1.31 9.82
N LEU A 3 -3.85 -2.16 10.00
CA LEU A 3 -2.45 -1.79 9.81
C LEU A 3 -2.18 -1.30 8.36
N GLU A 4 -2.86 -1.93 7.40
CA GLU A 4 -2.83 -1.55 5.98
C GLU A 4 -3.33 -0.13 5.72
N SER A 5 -4.12 0.46 6.63
CA SER A 5 -4.65 1.82 6.46
C SER A 5 -3.58 2.90 6.61
N ILE A 6 -2.44 2.58 7.24
CA ILE A 6 -1.37 3.55 7.55
C ILE A 6 0.02 3.10 7.03
N ILE A 7 0.20 1.83 6.64
CA ILE A 7 1.45 1.33 6.06
C ILE A 7 1.23 1.07 4.57
N TYR A 8 1.91 1.86 3.72
CA TYR A 8 1.88 1.69 2.26
C TYR A 8 2.91 0.68 1.74
N VAL A 9 3.94 0.40 2.54
CA VAL A 9 5.01 -0.54 2.20
C VAL A 9 4.51 -1.98 2.36
N PRO A 10 4.79 -2.90 1.43
CA PRO A 10 4.44 -4.32 1.60
C PRO A 10 5.02 -4.89 2.90
N PHE A 11 4.19 -5.60 3.67
CA PHE A 11 4.62 -6.27 4.89
C PHE A 11 3.92 -7.62 5.05
N THR A 12 4.51 -8.50 5.85
CA THR A 12 3.86 -9.73 6.31
C THR A 12 3.58 -9.64 7.80
N LEU A 13 2.35 -9.96 8.21
CA LEU A 13 2.03 -10.11 9.63
C LEU A 13 2.31 -11.55 10.08
N SER A 14 3.23 -11.73 11.02
CA SER A 14 3.52 -13.01 11.66
C SER A 14 2.96 -12.99 13.08
N MET A 15 2.11 -13.95 13.43
CA MET A 15 1.54 -14.06 14.77
C MET A 15 1.89 -15.41 15.38
N GLY A 16 2.17 -15.44 16.67
CA GLY A 16 2.55 -16.67 17.37
C GLY A 16 2.57 -16.49 18.87
N TYR A 17 3.17 -17.46 19.56
CA TYR A 17 3.44 -17.38 20.99
C TYR A 17 4.74 -18.10 21.35
N THR A 18 5.35 -17.69 22.45
CA THR A 18 6.47 -18.38 23.10
C THR A 18 5.97 -18.98 24.41
N GLU A 19 6.17 -20.30 24.59
CA GLU A 19 5.89 -20.95 25.87
C GLU A 19 7.12 -20.90 26.77
N TYR A 20 6.91 -20.47 28.01
CA TYR A 20 7.92 -20.53 29.06
C TYR A 20 7.61 -21.72 29.96
N SER A 21 8.56 -22.64 30.09
CA SER A 21 8.43 -23.81 30.95
C SER A 21 9.38 -23.75 32.14
N ARG A 22 8.92 -24.22 33.29
CA ARG A 22 9.72 -24.41 34.50
C ARG A 22 9.50 -25.83 34.99
N PHE A 23 10.59 -26.56 35.22
CA PHE A 23 10.55 -27.97 35.64
C PHE A 23 9.67 -28.87 34.74
N GLY A 24 9.70 -28.65 33.43
CA GLY A 24 8.93 -29.45 32.46
C GLY A 24 7.44 -29.15 32.40
N SER A 25 6.93 -28.21 33.20
CA SER A 25 5.55 -27.72 33.11
C SER A 25 5.53 -26.35 32.42
N SER A 26 4.62 -26.17 31.46
CA SER A 26 4.37 -24.86 30.84
C SER A 26 3.81 -23.92 31.92
N VAL A 27 4.51 -22.81 32.17
CA VAL A 27 4.17 -21.83 33.22
C VAL A 27 3.46 -20.62 32.62
N ASP A 28 3.82 -20.24 31.39
CA ASP A 28 3.23 -19.05 30.74
C ASP A 28 3.32 -19.11 29.21
N LYS A 29 2.44 -18.36 28.53
CA LYS A 29 2.43 -18.15 27.07
C LYS A 29 2.46 -16.66 26.76
N VAL A 30 3.52 -16.22 26.09
CA VAL A 30 3.62 -14.84 25.59
C VAL A 30 3.25 -14.83 24.12
N TYR A 31 2.14 -14.17 23.78
CA TYR A 31 1.71 -13.99 22.40
C TYR A 31 2.45 -12.82 21.75
N PHE A 32 2.78 -12.95 20.48
CA PHE A 32 3.40 -11.88 19.69
C PHE A 32 2.71 -11.72 18.34
N ALA A 33 2.76 -10.49 17.84
CA ALA A 33 2.47 -10.14 16.46
C ALA A 33 3.64 -9.28 15.94
N GLU A 34 4.23 -9.70 14.83
CA GLU A 34 5.42 -9.11 14.23
C GLU A 34 5.08 -8.66 12.81
N ILE A 35 5.43 -7.42 12.48
CA ILE A 35 5.39 -6.90 11.11
C ILE A 35 6.76 -7.17 10.50
N LYS A 36 6.79 -8.02 9.49
CA LYS A 36 8.00 -8.35 8.74
C LYS A 36 8.05 -7.55 7.45
N HIS A 37 9.09 -6.74 7.34
CA HIS A 37 9.46 -6.03 6.13
C HIS A 37 10.49 -6.82 5.33
N GLU A 38 10.53 -6.60 4.02
CA GLU A 38 11.56 -7.13 3.13
C GLU A 38 12.43 -5.97 2.66
N PRO A 39 13.61 -5.73 3.27
CA PRO A 39 14.39 -4.51 3.05
C PRO A 39 14.70 -4.20 1.59
N LYS A 40 14.88 -5.24 0.77
CA LYS A 40 15.08 -5.08 -0.68
C LYS A 40 13.83 -4.54 -1.37
N ARG A 41 12.65 -5.09 -1.07
CA ARG A 41 11.38 -4.62 -1.66
C ARG A 41 11.05 -3.20 -1.22
N ASP A 42 11.37 -2.85 0.02
CA ASP A 42 11.19 -1.50 0.55
C ASP A 42 12.08 -0.50 -0.21
N ALA A 43 13.35 -0.85 -0.44
CA ALA A 43 14.28 -0.03 -1.20
C ALA A 43 13.88 0.11 -2.68
N ASP A 44 13.48 -1.00 -3.31
CA ASP A 44 13.01 -1.02 -4.70
C ASP A 44 11.75 -0.14 -4.86
N LEU A 45 10.79 -0.24 -3.92
CA LEU A 45 9.58 0.60 -3.93
C LEU A 45 9.89 2.09 -3.71
N ALA A 46 10.81 2.42 -2.80
CA ALA A 46 11.23 3.80 -2.58
C ALA A 46 11.87 4.38 -3.85
N GLN A 47 12.73 3.60 -4.51
CA GLN A 47 13.34 4.00 -5.78
C GLN A 47 12.29 4.21 -6.88
N ASP A 48 11.29 3.33 -6.97
CA ASP A 48 10.20 3.44 -7.93
C ASP A 48 9.35 4.70 -7.69
N ILE A 49 9.06 5.01 -6.43
CA ILE A 49 8.36 6.25 -6.02
C ILE A 49 9.17 7.48 -6.43
N ASP A 50 10.47 7.52 -6.12
CA ASP A 50 11.33 8.65 -6.45
C ASP A 50 11.43 8.86 -7.96
N GLN A 51 11.58 7.79 -8.73
CA GLN A 51 11.58 7.86 -10.20
C GLN A 51 10.23 8.31 -10.75
N PHE A 52 9.12 7.90 -10.12
CA PHE A 52 7.79 8.30 -10.56
C PHE A 52 7.59 9.80 -10.32
N LEU A 53 7.91 10.28 -9.11
CA LEU A 53 7.82 11.69 -8.70
C LEU A 53 8.75 12.59 -9.51
N GLY A 54 9.99 12.17 -9.77
CA GLY A 54 10.99 12.95 -10.51
C GLY A 54 10.63 13.26 -11.96
N ARG A 55 9.55 12.69 -12.49
CA ARG A 55 9.01 13.00 -13.82
C ARG A 55 7.95 14.11 -13.79
N MET A 56 7.61 14.63 -12.62
CA MET A 56 6.57 15.63 -12.39
C MET A 56 7.18 16.92 -11.81
N VAL A 57 6.52 18.05 -12.05
CA VAL A 57 6.85 19.33 -11.39
C VAL A 57 5.84 19.51 -10.27
N LEU A 58 6.30 19.31 -9.04
CA LEU A 58 5.45 19.29 -7.83
C LEU A 58 5.90 20.34 -6.80
N GLU A 59 7.04 20.96 -7.02
CA GLU A 59 7.58 22.05 -6.20
C GLU A 59 6.67 23.27 -6.29
N ASP A 60 6.54 23.99 -5.17
CA ASP A 60 5.71 25.19 -5.00
C ASP A 60 4.20 25.00 -5.26
N LYS A 61 3.74 23.75 -5.36
CA LYS A 61 2.34 23.37 -5.46
C LYS A 61 1.75 23.06 -4.09
N ASP A 62 0.49 23.44 -3.88
CA ASP A 62 -0.26 22.98 -2.71
C ASP A 62 -0.58 21.48 -2.80
N TYR A 63 -1.22 20.94 -1.77
CA TYR A 63 -1.49 19.51 -1.71
C TYR A 63 -2.55 19.08 -2.73
N ASP A 64 -3.58 19.89 -3.00
CA ASP A 64 -4.62 19.60 -4.00
C ASP A 64 -4.02 19.47 -5.41
N ASP A 65 -3.21 20.44 -5.82
CA ASP A 65 -2.51 20.44 -7.10
C ASP A 65 -1.59 19.22 -7.22
N GLN A 66 -0.84 18.91 -6.16
CA GLN A 66 0.06 17.75 -6.15
C GLN A 66 -0.71 16.44 -6.26
N LEU A 67 -1.80 16.28 -5.49
CA LEU A 67 -2.65 15.09 -5.52
C LEU A 67 -3.27 14.88 -6.90
N THR A 68 -3.80 15.94 -7.51
CA THR A 68 -4.39 15.88 -8.85
C THR A 68 -3.37 15.43 -9.89
N ILE A 69 -2.17 16.04 -9.89
CA ILE A 69 -1.10 15.68 -10.84
C ILE A 69 -0.66 14.23 -10.67
N ILE A 70 -0.48 13.78 -9.42
CA ILE A 70 -0.06 12.42 -9.09
C ILE A 70 -1.15 11.42 -9.53
N HIS A 71 -2.40 11.66 -9.13
CA HIS A 71 -3.55 10.82 -9.44
C HIS A 71 -3.72 10.64 -10.95
N ASP A 72 -3.81 11.75 -11.69
CA ASP A 72 -4.05 11.73 -13.13
C ASP A 72 -2.94 11.01 -13.88
N ARG A 73 -1.70 11.15 -13.38
CA ARG A 73 -0.57 10.43 -13.96
C ARG A 73 -0.66 8.93 -13.72
N ILE A 74 -0.99 8.48 -12.51
CA ILE A 74 -1.18 7.06 -12.21
C ILE A 74 -2.25 6.48 -13.14
N VAL A 75 -3.40 7.15 -13.25
CA VAL A 75 -4.52 6.71 -14.09
C VAL A 75 -4.13 6.64 -15.57
N ARG A 76 -3.37 7.62 -16.07
CA ARG A 76 -2.93 7.68 -17.46
C ARG A 76 -1.85 6.63 -17.80
N GLU A 77 -0.96 6.34 -16.86
CA GLU A 77 0.20 5.45 -17.10
C GLU A 77 -0.03 3.99 -16.68
N THR A 78 -1.19 3.67 -16.12
CA THR A 78 -1.49 2.33 -15.58
C THR A 78 -2.78 1.80 -16.16
N GLN A 79 -2.74 0.57 -16.69
CA GLN A 79 -3.93 -0.14 -17.15
C GLN A 79 -4.62 -0.87 -15.99
N TYR A 80 -5.94 -0.81 -15.92
CA TYR A 80 -6.68 -1.62 -14.96
C TYR A 80 -6.62 -3.11 -15.31
N ASP A 81 -6.24 -3.96 -14.36
CA ASP A 81 -6.08 -5.39 -14.56
C ASP A 81 -7.41 -6.15 -14.46
N VAL A 82 -8.19 -6.11 -15.53
CA VAL A 82 -9.45 -6.84 -15.63
C VAL A 82 -9.28 -8.36 -15.66
N SER A 83 -8.06 -8.89 -15.86
CA SER A 83 -7.84 -10.34 -15.91
C SER A 83 -8.08 -11.00 -14.55
N ILE A 84 -7.98 -10.22 -13.47
CA ILE A 84 -8.27 -10.66 -12.10
C ILE A 84 -9.70 -11.19 -11.93
N LEU A 85 -10.66 -10.68 -12.70
CA LEU A 85 -12.07 -11.05 -12.60
C LEU A 85 -12.34 -12.50 -12.98
N THR A 86 -11.39 -13.13 -13.68
CA THR A 86 -11.47 -14.53 -14.12
C THR A 86 -10.54 -15.46 -13.33
N LEU A 87 -9.78 -14.90 -12.38
CA LEU A 87 -8.76 -15.61 -11.63
C LEU A 87 -9.30 -16.15 -10.30
N ASN A 88 -8.79 -17.31 -9.88
CA ASN A 88 -9.03 -17.81 -8.54
C ASN A 88 -8.17 -17.02 -7.55
N LEU A 89 -8.81 -16.15 -6.76
CA LEU A 89 -8.17 -15.27 -5.79
C LEU A 89 -7.37 -16.01 -4.71
N GLU A 90 -7.68 -17.29 -4.43
CA GLU A 90 -6.92 -18.11 -3.48
C GLU A 90 -5.48 -18.39 -3.94
N LEU A 91 -5.24 -18.37 -5.26
CA LEU A 91 -3.92 -18.61 -5.86
C LEU A 91 -3.07 -17.33 -5.99
N TYR A 92 -3.62 -16.16 -5.63
CA TYR A 92 -3.08 -14.85 -6.01
C TYR A 92 -2.47 -14.06 -4.85
N ARG A 93 -2.22 -14.70 -3.70
CA ARG A 93 -1.46 -14.08 -2.60
C ARG A 93 -0.09 -13.62 -3.11
N GLY A 94 0.17 -12.32 -3.03
CA GLY A 94 1.43 -11.71 -3.48
C GLY A 94 1.48 -11.37 -4.97
N ASN A 95 0.33 -11.31 -5.67
CA ASN A 95 0.33 -10.81 -7.03
C ASN A 95 0.53 -9.29 -7.10
N ALA A 96 1.45 -8.88 -7.98
CA ALA A 96 1.83 -7.50 -8.21
C ALA A 96 0.66 -6.54 -8.48
N SER A 97 -0.43 -6.98 -9.12
CA SER A 97 -1.57 -6.11 -9.44
C SER A 97 -2.28 -5.58 -8.19
N PHE A 98 -2.17 -6.26 -7.04
CA PHE A 98 -2.71 -5.79 -5.76
C PHE A 98 -1.74 -4.89 -4.99
N GLU A 99 -0.53 -4.67 -5.49
CA GLU A 99 0.51 -3.90 -4.81
C GLU A 99 0.90 -2.66 -5.61
N ALA A 100 1.57 -1.70 -4.97
CA ALA A 100 2.10 -0.53 -5.65
C ALA A 100 3.08 -0.89 -6.79
N TYR A 101 3.77 -2.03 -6.66
CA TYR A 101 4.66 -2.58 -7.69
C TYR A 101 3.94 -2.79 -9.04
N GLY A 102 2.66 -3.21 -9.04
CA GLY A 102 1.89 -3.35 -10.27
C GLY A 102 1.73 -2.02 -11.03
N VAL A 103 1.60 -0.92 -10.29
CA VAL A 103 1.51 0.44 -10.85
C VAL A 103 2.87 0.90 -11.39
N PHE A 104 3.93 0.76 -10.59
CA PHE A 104 5.23 1.32 -10.95
C PHE A 104 5.95 0.51 -12.02
N SER A 105 6.05 -0.81 -11.84
CA SER A 105 6.88 -1.66 -12.67
C SER A 105 6.10 -2.29 -13.82
N ASN A 106 4.88 -2.81 -13.55
CA ASN A 106 4.10 -3.52 -14.56
C ASN A 106 3.17 -2.63 -15.38
N LYS A 107 2.95 -1.38 -14.95
CA LYS A 107 1.95 -0.46 -15.53
C LYS A 107 0.55 -1.08 -15.63
N LYS A 108 0.25 -2.00 -14.72
CA LYS A 108 -0.99 -2.78 -14.71
C LYS A 108 -1.32 -3.23 -13.29
N ALA A 109 -2.47 -2.80 -12.77
CA ALA A 109 -2.87 -3.03 -11.38
C ALA A 109 -4.39 -3.03 -11.20
N VAL A 110 -4.86 -3.39 -10.00
CA VAL A 110 -6.28 -3.26 -9.58
C VAL A 110 -6.42 -2.19 -8.50
N CYS A 111 -7.64 -1.88 -8.09
CA CYS A 111 -7.98 -0.81 -7.12
C CYS A 111 -7.01 -0.70 -5.92
N SER A 112 -6.63 -1.82 -5.30
CA SER A 112 -5.71 -1.82 -4.16
C SER A 112 -4.25 -1.49 -4.53
N GLY A 113 -3.77 -1.89 -5.71
CA GLY A 113 -2.45 -1.51 -6.21
C GLY A 113 -2.36 -0.01 -6.53
N TYR A 114 -3.41 0.54 -7.16
CA TYR A 114 -3.55 1.99 -7.35
C TYR A 114 -3.52 2.73 -6.02
N SER A 115 -4.29 2.25 -5.04
CA SER A 115 -4.43 2.92 -3.75
C SER A 115 -3.13 2.90 -2.92
N ARG A 116 -2.40 1.78 -2.96
CA ARG A 116 -1.09 1.67 -2.30
C ARG A 116 -0.03 2.54 -2.99
N ALA A 117 -0.04 2.64 -4.32
CA ALA A 117 0.86 3.52 -5.05
C ALA A 117 0.60 4.99 -4.74
N LEU A 118 -0.66 5.44 -4.78
CA LEU A 118 -1.03 6.81 -4.42
C LEU A 118 -0.63 7.13 -2.98
N MET A 119 -0.89 6.21 -2.04
CA MET A 119 -0.51 6.38 -0.63
C MET A 119 1.01 6.54 -0.45
N GLY A 120 1.83 5.76 -1.16
CA GLY A 120 3.29 5.89 -1.11
C GLY A 120 3.79 7.22 -1.69
N LEU A 121 3.22 7.65 -2.82
CA LEU A 121 3.56 8.94 -3.43
C LEU A 121 3.17 10.11 -2.52
N ALA A 122 1.97 10.07 -1.94
CA ALA A 122 1.48 11.06 -0.99
C ALA A 122 2.36 11.13 0.27
N ALA A 123 2.74 9.96 0.82
CA ALA A 123 3.62 9.88 1.98
C ALA A 123 4.98 10.53 1.73
N THR A 124 5.62 10.28 0.57
CA THR A 124 6.90 10.92 0.20
C THR A 124 6.78 12.44 0.04
N ARG A 125 5.59 12.95 -0.27
CA ARG A 125 5.29 14.40 -0.36
C ARG A 125 4.79 15.01 0.94
N GLY A 126 4.63 14.23 2.01
CA GLY A 126 4.11 14.69 3.29
C GLY A 126 2.60 14.96 3.29
N ILE A 127 1.88 14.47 2.27
CA ILE A 127 0.43 14.61 2.13
C ILE A 127 -0.24 13.48 2.94
N PRO A 128 -1.07 13.80 3.95
CA PRO A 128 -1.76 12.78 4.72
C PRO A 128 -2.70 11.95 3.84
N ALA A 129 -2.54 10.64 3.87
CA ALA A 129 -3.36 9.70 3.12
C ALA A 129 -3.66 8.44 3.94
N LEU A 130 -4.86 7.90 3.79
CA LEU A 130 -5.31 6.66 4.40
C LEU A 130 -5.73 5.68 3.32
N TYR A 131 -5.32 4.43 3.44
CA TYR A 131 -5.84 3.35 2.62
C TYR A 131 -7.15 2.81 3.22
N ILE A 132 -8.20 2.82 2.40
CA ILE A 132 -9.53 2.30 2.74
C ILE A 132 -9.83 1.11 1.85
N ALA A 133 -10.41 0.06 2.43
CA ALA A 133 -10.89 -1.10 1.69
C ALA A 133 -12.25 -1.55 2.21
N SER A 134 -13.08 -2.04 1.31
CA SER A 134 -14.39 -2.62 1.61
C SER A 134 -14.49 -3.98 0.94
N LEU A 135 -14.60 -5.03 1.77
CA LEU A 135 -14.86 -6.39 1.30
C LEU A 135 -16.23 -6.49 0.62
N GLN A 136 -17.23 -5.76 1.13
CA GLN A 136 -18.58 -5.78 0.57
C GLN A 136 -18.65 -5.16 -0.84
N MET A 137 -17.84 -4.13 -1.09
CA MET A 137 -17.74 -3.49 -2.41
C MET A 137 -16.66 -4.12 -3.29
N GLU A 138 -15.88 -5.06 -2.76
CA GLU A 138 -14.67 -5.61 -3.39
C GLU A 138 -13.75 -4.49 -3.93
N HIS A 139 -13.58 -3.42 -3.14
CA HIS A 139 -12.92 -2.19 -3.59
C HIS A 139 -11.95 -1.63 -2.55
N ALA A 140 -10.96 -0.89 -3.05
CA ALA A 140 -9.99 -0.14 -2.25
C ALA A 140 -9.72 1.22 -2.90
N TRP A 141 -9.61 2.25 -2.08
CA TRP A 141 -9.36 3.64 -2.47
C TRP A 141 -8.55 4.35 -1.37
N ASN A 142 -8.23 5.63 -1.59
CA ASN A 142 -7.60 6.46 -0.56
C ASN A 142 -8.55 7.54 -0.07
N MET A 143 -8.47 7.85 1.22
CA MET A 143 -8.82 9.19 1.68
C MET A 143 -7.55 10.03 1.75
N VAL A 144 -7.57 11.24 1.23
CA VAL A 144 -6.40 12.14 1.18
C VAL A 144 -6.76 13.51 1.72
N TYR A 145 -5.80 14.18 2.37
CA TYR A 145 -5.99 15.54 2.87
C TYR A 145 -5.36 16.56 1.93
N ASP A 146 -6.16 17.46 1.39
CA ASP A 146 -5.74 18.46 0.38
C ASP A 146 -5.19 19.77 0.98
N GLY A 147 -5.10 19.83 2.31
CA GLY A 147 -4.70 21.03 3.06
C GLY A 147 -5.86 21.76 3.74
N GLU A 148 -7.11 21.46 3.34
CA GLU A 148 -8.32 22.02 3.92
C GLU A 148 -9.25 20.89 4.41
N ASP A 149 -9.57 19.93 3.54
CA ASP A 149 -10.55 18.87 3.75
C ASP A 149 -10.02 17.48 3.40
N TRP A 150 -10.77 16.44 3.83
CA TRP A 150 -10.52 15.06 3.42
C TRP A 150 -11.32 14.72 2.17
N LEU A 151 -10.62 14.35 1.10
CA LEU A 151 -11.17 13.88 -0.19
C LEU A 151 -11.18 12.34 -0.25
N TYR A 152 -12.05 11.76 -1.07
CA TYR A 152 -12.17 10.30 -1.27
C TYR A 152 -12.67 9.91 -2.66
#